data_AF-A0A8H2JGC4-F1
#
_entry.id   AF-A0A8H2JGC4-F1
#
_cell.length_a   1.000
_cell.length_b   1.000
_cell.length_c   1.000
_cell.angle_alpha   90.00
_cell.angle_beta   90.00
_cell.angle_gamma   90.00
#
_symmetry.space_group_name_H-M   'P 1'
#
loop_
_entity.id
_entity.type
_entity.pdbx_description
1 polymer ?
#
loop_
_entity_poly.entity_id
_entity_poly.type
_entity_poly.pdbx_seq_one_letter_code
_entity_poly.pdbx_strand_id
1 'polypeptide(L)' 'MDARAQQAREHHRKAGDASRAAGRHRAQRDELVRRLWSTDRGAWTYAKLAAAVGCSPELIAKIVTGRFTGTRRTDNDDQA' A
#
# COMPACT_ATOMS: atom_id res chain seq x y z
N MET A 1 17.00 -33.77 -5.25
CA MET A 1 16.53 -32.37 -5.21
C MET A 1 17.18 -31.72 -3.98
N ASP A 2 17.81 -30.55 -4.12
CA ASP A 2 18.53 -29.89 -3.02
C ASP A 2 17.55 -29.30 -1.97
N ALA A 3 17.78 -29.57 -0.68
CA ALA A 3 16.90 -29.13 0.40
C ALA A 3 16.93 -27.61 0.64
N ARG A 4 18.10 -26.98 0.46
CA ARG A 4 18.26 -25.52 0.59
C ARG A 4 17.54 -24.81 -0.54
N ALA A 5 17.61 -25.36 -1.75
CA ALA A 5 16.87 -24.85 -2.90
C ALA A 5 15.34 -24.90 -2.69
N GLN A 6 14.83 -25.97 -2.09
CA GLN A 6 13.40 -26.08 -1.73
C GLN A 6 13.00 -25.05 -0.67
N GLN A 7 13.81 -24.89 0.37
CA GLN A 7 13.58 -23.91 1.44
C GLN A 7 13.62 -22.47 0.88
N ALA A 8 14.56 -22.15 -0.01
CA ALA A 8 14.64 -20.86 -0.67
C ALA A 8 13.37 -20.56 -1.50
N ARG A 9 12.87 -21.55 -2.26
CA ARG A 9 11.61 -21.43 -3.00
C ARG A 9 10.42 -21.17 -2.07
N GLU A 10 10.37 -21.81 -0.92
CA GLU A 10 9.30 -21.59 0.05
C GLU A 10 9.34 -20.18 0.65
N HIS A 11 10.51 -19.70 1.07
CA HIS A 11 10.67 -18.33 1.55
C HIS A 11 10.31 -17.29 0.49
N HIS A 12 10.68 -17.52 -0.78
CA HIS A 12 10.31 -16.64 -1.88
C HIS A 12 8.78 -16.56 -2.05
N ARG A 13 8.07 -17.70 -2.02
CA ARG A 13 6.61 -17.72 -2.09
C ARG A 13 5.98 -16.96 -0.92
N LYS A 14 6.41 -17.24 0.31
CA LYS A 14 5.92 -16.56 1.53
C LYS A 14 6.16 -15.05 1.49
N ALA A 15 7.32 -14.61 1.02
CA ALA A 15 7.62 -13.18 0.85
C ALA A 15 6.69 -12.53 -0.19
N GLY A 16 6.40 -13.23 -1.29
CA GLY A 16 5.43 -12.79 -2.29
C GLY A 16 4.01 -12.66 -1.73
N ASP A 17 3.56 -13.67 -0.97
CA ASP A 17 2.25 -13.66 -0.30
C ASP A 17 2.11 -12.51 0.70
N ALA A 18 3.11 -12.33 1.57
CA ALA A 18 3.16 -11.24 2.53
C ALA A 18 3.16 -9.87 1.83
N SER A 19 3.90 -9.74 0.73
CA SER A 19 3.94 -8.50 -0.06
C SER A 19 2.58 -8.17 -0.68
N ARG A 20 1.86 -9.18 -1.21
CA ARG A 20 0.49 -9.02 -1.74
C ARG A 20 -0.49 -8.62 -0.64
N ALA A 21 -0.44 -9.28 0.51
CA ALA A 21 -1.30 -8.96 1.65
C ALA A 21 -1.05 -7.52 2.14
N ALA A 22 0.21 -7.13 2.30
CA ALA A 22 0.59 -5.77 2.66
C ALA A 22 0.11 -4.74 1.62
N GLY A 23 0.16 -5.08 0.33
CA GLY A 23 -0.40 -4.26 -0.75
C GLY A 23 -1.90 -3.99 -0.57
N ARG A 24 -2.68 -5.04 -0.30
CA ARG A 24 -4.14 -4.91 -0.04
C ARG A 24 -4.43 -4.03 1.17
N HIS A 25 -3.72 -4.23 2.28
CA HIS A 25 -3.89 -3.41 3.47
C HIS A 25 -3.55 -1.93 3.23
N ARG A 26 -2.47 -1.65 2.47
CA ARG A 26 -2.13 -0.27 2.08
C ARG A 26 -3.22 0.35 1.21
N ALA A 27 -3.74 -0.37 0.22
CA ALA A 27 -4.81 0.13 -0.64
C ALA A 27 -6.08 0.47 0.16
N GLN A 28 -6.47 -0.39 1.09
CA GLN A 28 -7.64 -0.17 1.94
C GLN A 28 -7.44 1.01 2.89
N ARG A 29 -6.26 1.14 3.51
CA ARG A 29 -5.91 2.34 4.29
C ARG A 29 -6.03 3.60 3.46
N ASP A 30 -5.47 3.60 2.25
CA ASP A 30 -5.44 4.78 1.39
C ASP A 30 -6.85 5.17 0.95
N GLU A 31 -7.74 4.21 0.70
CA GLU A 31 -9.16 4.48 0.46
C GLU A 31 -9.85 5.12 1.67
N LEU A 32 -9.64 4.58 2.88
CA LEU A 32 -10.21 5.13 4.11
C LEU A 32 -9.72 6.55 4.38
N VAL A 33 -8.42 6.82 4.19
CA VAL A 33 -7.85 8.17 4.32
C VAL A 33 -8.48 9.13 3.32
N ARG A 34 -8.62 8.72 2.06
CA ARG A 34 -9.31 9.54 1.04
C ARG A 34 -10.75 9.83 1.42
N ARG A 35 -11.47 8.83 1.95
CA ARG A 35 -12.86 8.97 2.39
C ARG A 35 -13.00 9.94 3.56
N LEU A 36 -12.17 9.79 4.60
CA LEU A 36 -12.13 10.72 5.73
C LEU A 36 -11.88 12.16 5.26
N TRP A 37 -10.92 12.32 4.35
CA TRP A 37 -10.57 13.62 3.78
C TRP A 37 -11.69 14.25 2.95
N SER A 38 -12.42 13.45 2.17
CA SER A 38 -13.52 13.94 1.34
C SER A 38 -14.80 14.23 2.13
N THR A 39 -15.07 13.44 3.17
CA THR A 39 -16.32 13.54 3.95
C THR A 39 -16.31 14.74 4.89
N ASP A 40 -15.18 15.05 5.52
CA ASP A 40 -15.07 16.18 6.46
C ASP A 40 -13.77 16.95 6.29
N ARG A 41 -13.67 17.67 5.18
CA ARG A 41 -12.46 18.41 4.83
C ARG A 41 -12.05 19.43 5.90
N GLY A 42 -13.01 19.99 6.63
CA GLY A 42 -12.79 21.02 7.65
C GLY A 42 -12.23 20.47 8.97
N ALA A 43 -12.58 19.24 9.35
CA ALA A 43 -12.10 18.64 10.59
C ALA A 43 -10.69 18.01 10.51
N TRP A 44 -10.14 17.87 9.29
CA TRP A 44 -8.89 17.13 9.04
C TRP A 44 -7.76 17.99 8.47
N THR A 45 -6.64 17.99 9.17
CA THR A 45 -5.32 18.39 8.65
C THR A 45 -4.48 17.15 8.34
N TYR A 46 -3.43 17.29 7.51
CA TYR A 46 -2.51 16.17 7.24
C TYR A 46 -1.89 15.60 8.52
N ALA A 47 -1.50 16.47 9.47
CA ALA A 47 -0.93 16.04 10.75
C ALA A 47 -1.93 15.27 11.62
N LYS A 48 -3.20 15.70 11.67
CA LYS A 48 -4.24 15.02 12.46
C LYS A 48 -4.57 13.63 11.91
N LEU A 49 -4.66 13.50 10.57
CA LEU A 49 -4.82 12.19 9.93
C LEU A 49 -3.61 11.29 10.14
N ALA A 50 -2.40 11.84 10.02
CA ALA A 50 -1.16 11.10 10.24
C ALA A 50 -1.10 10.51 11.66
N ALA A 51 -1.43 11.32 12.67
CA ALA A 51 -1.51 10.88 14.06
C ALA A 51 -2.58 9.79 14.26
N ALA A 52 -3.77 9.96 13.68
CA ALA A 52 -4.86 8.98 13.81
C ALA A 52 -4.55 7.64 13.13
N VAL A 53 -3.84 7.66 12.01
CA VAL A 53 -3.47 6.47 11.23
C VAL A 53 -2.17 5.83 11.73
N GLY A 54 -1.35 6.57 12.48
CA GLY A 54 -0.02 6.10 12.93
C GLY A 54 1.01 6.12 11.80
N CYS A 55 0.94 7.11 10.91
CA CYS A 55 1.89 7.26 9.80
C CYS A 55 2.42 8.69 9.70
N SER A 56 3.24 8.97 8.68
CA SER A 56 3.80 10.30 8.49
C SER A 56 2.82 11.23 7.75
N PRO A 57 2.87 12.55 7.99
CA PRO A 57 2.07 13.54 7.24
C PRO A 57 2.35 13.53 5.73
N GLU A 58 3.60 13.23 5.33
CA GLU A 58 3.99 13.14 3.92
C GLU A 58 3.28 11.97 3.22
N LEU A 59 3.07 10.86 3.93
CA LEU A 59 2.29 9.75 3.38
C LEU A 59 0.83 10.15 3.18
N ILE A 60 0.22 10.84 4.14
CA ILE A 60 -1.15 11.34 3.99
C ILE A 60 -1.25 12.29 2.79
N ALA A 61 -0.29 13.22 2.65
CA ALA A 61 -0.26 14.12 1.51
C ALA A 61 -0.18 13.37 0.18
N LYS A 62 0.67 12.32 0.07
CA LYS A 62 0.74 11.46 -1.12
C LYS A 62 -0.59 10.76 -1.43
N ILE A 63 -1.24 10.20 -0.40
CA ILE A 63 -2.52 9.49 -0.55
C ILE A 63 -3.62 10.43 -1.04
N VAL A 64 -3.71 11.62 -0.45
CA VAL A 64 -4.73 12.62 -0.76
C VAL A 64 -4.52 13.25 -2.13
N THR A 65 -3.28 13.64 -2.44
CA THR A 65 -2.98 14.35 -3.69
C THR A 65 -2.95 13.44 -4.91
N GLY A 66 -2.93 12.12 -4.71
CA GLY A 66 -2.83 11.15 -5.80
C GLY A 66 -1.49 11.21 -6.54
N ARG A 67 -0.51 11.96 -6.04
CA ARG A 67 0.86 11.97 -6.57
C ARG A 67 1.57 10.68 -6.15
N PHE A 68 1.17 9.60 -6.80
CA PHE A 68 1.84 8.32 -6.76
C PHE A 68 3.11 8.46 -7.60
N THR A 69 4.28 8.61 -6.98
CA THR A 69 5.59 8.50 -7.68
C THR A 69 5.99 7.03 -7.89
N GLY A 70 5.01 6.12 -7.91
CA GLY A 70 5.18 4.70 -8.16
C GLY A 70 4.52 4.36 -9.49
N THR A 71 5.27 3.73 -10.36
CA THR A 71 4.86 3.31 -11.70
C THR A 71 3.44 2.73 -11.69
N ARG A 72 2.53 3.34 -12.45
CA ARG A 72 1.31 2.68 -12.91
C ARG A 72 1.76 1.54 -13.83
N ARG A 73 2.12 0.39 -13.25
CA ARG A 73 2.22 -0.85 -14.02
C ARG A 73 0.77 -1.20 -14.36
N THR A 74 0.36 -0.87 -15.57
CA THR A 74 -0.77 -1.55 -16.18
C THR A 74 -0.38 -3.01 -16.22
N ASP A 75 -0.99 -3.82 -15.35
CA ASP A 75 -0.98 -5.27 -15.49
C ASP A 75 -1.73 -5.61 -16.78
N ASN A 76 -1.02 -5.52 -17.90
CA ASN A 76 -1.43 -5.99 -19.20
C ASN A 76 -0.17 -6.51 -19.91
N ASP A 77 0.39 -7.60 -19.40
CA ASP A 77 1.30 -8.49 -20.13
C ASP A 77 1.54 -9.75 -19.27
N ASP A 78 0.74 -10.78 -19.54
CA ASP A 78 1.17 -12.18 -19.76
C ASP A 78 -0.07 -13.07 -19.93
N GLN A 79 -0.69 -12.95 -21.10
CA GLN A 79 -1.38 -14.07 -21.76
C GLN A 79 -0.36 -14.66 -22.74
N ALA A 80 0.31 -15.74 -22.33
CA ALA A 80 1.02 -16.68 -23.21
C ALA A 80 1.17 -18.02 -22.49
#